data_AF-K9DG08-F1
#
_entry.id   AF-K9DG08-F1
#
_cell.length_a   1.000
_cell.length_b   1.000
_cell.length_c   1.000
_cell.angle_alpha   90.00
_cell.angle_beta   90.00
_cell.angle_gamma   90.00
#
_symmetry.space_group_name_H-M   'P 1'
#
loop_
_entity.id
_entity.type
_entity.pdbx_description
1 polymer ?
#
loop_
_entity_poly.entity_id
_entity_poly.type
_entity_poly.pdbx_seq_one_letter_code
_entity_poly.pdbx_strand_id
1 'polypeptide(L)' 'MEGAAPYLRDLPKAELHPLDTGHFALEEDGEQIARLMRDFLGRTVKR' A
#
# COMPACT_ATOMS: atom_id res chain seq x y z
N MET A 1 0.00 -7.78 -13.54
CA MET A 1 0.04 -7.76 -12.06
C MET A 1 1.38 -8.36 -11.57
N GLU A 2 2.52 -7.88 -12.10
CA GLU A 2 3.78 -8.65 -12.06
C GLU A 2 4.96 -7.94 -11.35
N GLY A 3 4.86 -6.62 -11.09
CA GLY A 3 5.97 -5.87 -10.50
C GLY A 3 6.05 -5.94 -8.97
N ALA A 4 4.93 -6.11 -8.28
CA ALA A 4 4.87 -5.97 -6.82
C ALA A 4 4.84 -7.29 -6.03
N ALA A 5 4.54 -8.40 -6.70
CA ALA A 5 4.55 -9.74 -6.11
C ALA A 5 5.93 -10.19 -5.58
N PRO A 6 7.08 -9.81 -6.18
CA PRO A 6 8.39 -10.18 -5.65
C PRO A 6 8.67 -9.63 -4.25
N TYR A 7 8.12 -8.46 -3.89
CA TYR A 7 8.35 -7.88 -2.57
C TYR A 7 7.79 -8.75 -1.44
N LEU A 8 6.71 -9.50 -1.68
CA LEU A 8 6.15 -10.43 -0.70
C LEU A 8 7.05 -11.66 -0.46
N ARG A 9 7.89 -12.02 -1.44
CA ARG A 9 8.88 -13.11 -1.29
C ARG A 9 10.01 -12.69 -0.36
N ASP A 10 10.51 -11.47 -0.53
CA ASP A 10 11.68 -10.98 0.21
C ASP A 10 11.29 -10.35 1.56
N LEU A 11 10.04 -9.90 1.71
CA LEU A 11 9.47 -9.34 2.93
C LEU A 11 8.15 -10.05 3.27
N PRO A 12 8.17 -11.17 4.03
CA PRO A 12 6.97 -11.98 4.31
C PRO A 12 5.92 -11.27 5.18
N LYS A 13 6.25 -10.11 5.74
CA LYS A 13 5.33 -9.26 6.52
C LYS A 13 4.85 -8.03 5.75
N ALA A 14 5.25 -7.88 4.48
CA ALA A 14 4.80 -6.76 3.66
C ALA A 14 3.31 -6.92 3.30
N GLU A 15 2.61 -5.79 3.23
CA GLU A 15 1.20 -5.71 2.86
C GLU A 15 1.12 -5.06 1.47
N LEU A 16 0.49 -5.75 0.50
CA LEU A 16 0.34 -5.24 -0.86
C LEU A 16 -1.12 -4.86 -1.11
N HIS A 17 -1.35 -3.59 -1.44
CA HIS A 17 -2.66 -3.06 -1.79
C HIS A 17 -2.64 -2.59 -3.25
N PRO A 18 -3.03 -3.44 -4.21
CA PRO A 18 -3.19 -3.01 -5.59
C PRO A 18 -4.41 -2.08 -5.69
N LEU A 19 -4.18 -0.88 -6.22
CA LEU A 19 -5.23 0.09 -6.51
C LEU A 19 -5.46 0.08 -8.03
N ASP A 20 -6.72 0.05 -8.45
CA ASP A 20 -7.10 0.05 -9.88
C ASP A 20 -7.15 1.48 -10.41
N THR A 21 -5.99 2.13 -10.46
CA THR A 21 -5.83 3.56 -10.74
C THR A 21 -4.90 3.78 -11.92
N GLY A 22 -5.09 4.88 -12.65
CA GLY A 22 -4.16 5.32 -13.69
C GLY A 22 -2.83 5.88 -13.15
N HIS A 23 -2.14 6.66 -13.98
CA HIS A 23 -0.86 7.30 -13.61
C HIS A 23 -0.99 8.33 -12.47
N PHE A 24 -2.20 8.81 -12.19
CA PHE A 24 -2.49 9.84 -11.18
C PHE A 24 -3.27 9.28 -9.98
N ALA A 25 -2.83 8.13 -9.47
CA ALA A 25 -3.40 7.46 -8.30
C ALA A 25 -3.60 8.38 -7.08
N LEU A 26 -2.75 9.39 -6.91
CA LEU A 26 -2.82 10.33 -5.78
C LEU A 26 -3.90 11.40 -5.96
N GLU A 27 -4.25 11.75 -7.19
CA GLU A 27 -5.32 12.73 -7.47
C GLU A 27 -6.71 12.08 -7.45
N GLU A 28 -6.81 10.82 -7.87
CA GLU A 28 -8.08 10.07 -7.90
C GLU A 28 -8.35 9.33 -6.58
N ASP A 29 -7.32 8.68 -6.02
CA ASP A 29 -7.44 7.78 -4.86
C ASP A 29 -6.55 8.20 -3.68
N GLY A 30 -6.13 9.47 -3.63
CA GLY A 30 -5.27 9.99 -2.59
C GLY A 30 -5.81 9.77 -1.17
N GLU A 31 -7.13 9.90 -0.97
CA GLU A 31 -7.76 9.59 0.32
C GLU A 31 -7.65 8.10 0.70
N GLN A 32 -7.76 7.21 -0.29
CA GLN A 32 -7.67 5.76 -0.09
C GLN A 32 -6.23 5.37 0.26
N ILE A 33 -5.24 5.89 -0.48
CA ILE A 33 -3.82 5.70 -0.19
C ILE A 33 -3.49 6.19 1.22
N ALA A 34 -3.91 7.41 1.56
CA ALA A 34 -3.61 8.00 2.86
C ALA A 34 -4.24 7.22 4.02
N ARG A 35 -5.44 6.63 3.82
CA ARG A 35 -6.08 5.76 4.81
C ARG A 35 -5.29 4.47 5.02
N LEU A 36 -4.92 3.79 3.94
CA LEU A 36 -4.13 2.56 4.00
C LEU A 36 -2.78 2.78 4.72
N MET A 37 -2.11 3.89 4.42
CA MET A 37 -0.85 4.26 5.08
C MET A 37 -1.04 4.51 6.59
N ARG A 38 -2.06 5.28 6.98
CA ARG A 38 -2.35 5.56 8.40
C ARG A 38 -2.71 4.29 9.17
N ASP A 39 -3.51 3.40 8.58
CA ASP A 39 -3.93 2.16 9.21
C ASP A 39 -2.75 1.18 9.35
N PHE A 40 -1.86 1.12 8.35
CA PHE A 40 -0.62 0.34 8.46
C PHE A 40 0.25 0.87 9.60
N LEU A 41 0.55 2.18 9.62
CA LEU A 41 1.37 2.81 10.65
C LEU A 41 0.78 2.66 12.05
N GLY A 42 -0.54 2.84 12.21
CA GLY A 42 -1.22 2.67 13.50
C GLY A 42 -1.14 1.25 14.06
N ARG A 43 -1.08 0.23 13.19
CA ARG A 43 -0.91 -1.18 13.58
C ARG A 43 0.54 -1.56 13.86
N THR A 44 1.50 -0.95 13.16
CA THR A 44 2.92 -1.39 13.20
C THR A 44 3.81 -0.53 14.09
N VAL A 45 3.49 0.74 14.27
CA VAL A 45 4.28 1.66 15.10
C VAL A 45 3.60 1.74 16.47
N LYS A 46 4.18 1.05 17.47
CA LYS A 46 3.83 1.30 18.87
C LYS A 46 4.30 2.71 19.24
N ARG A 47 3.38 3.50 19.79
CA ARG A 47 3.63 4.86 20.25
C ARG A 47 4.59 4.91 21.42
#